data_AF-M0K0E4-F1
#
_entry.id   AF-M0K0E4-F1
#
_cell.length_a   1.000
_cell.length_b   1.000
_cell.length_c   1.000
_cell.angle_alpha   90.00
_cell.angle_beta   90.00
_cell.angle_gamma   90.00
#
_symmetry.space_group_name_H-M   'P 1'
#
loop_
_entity.id
_entity.type
_entity.pdbx_description
1 polymer ?
#
loop_
_entity_poly.entity_id
_entity_poly.type
_entity_poly.pdbx_seq_one_letter_code
_entity_poly.pdbx_strand_id
1 'polypeptide(L)'
;MSESPAEDDSHTLREYYKVTPSTDSETNADIDAHLTSLTDLRKSLSDDEKSSGILSKITGGSTAEKVQFTFIATSAGPDEPVELYYTADGKLNTLGSRLRSIYPDSFDIERVT
;
A
#
# COMPACT_ATOMS: atom_id res chain seq x y z
N MET A 1 -33.94 -12.05 -29.51
CA MET A 1 -32.90 -13.03 -29.19
C MET A 1 -31.67 -12.22 -28.86
N SER A 2 -31.69 -11.61 -27.67
CA SER A 2 -31.10 -12.12 -26.43
C SER A 2 -29.65 -11.67 -26.36
N GLU A 3 -29.53 -10.47 -25.80
CA GLU A 3 -28.34 -9.78 -25.33
C GLU A 3 -27.51 -10.76 -24.49
N SER A 4 -26.24 -10.95 -24.87
CA SER A 4 -25.28 -11.68 -24.04
C SER A 4 -25.15 -10.96 -22.70
N PRO A 5 -25.17 -11.66 -21.56
CA PRO A 5 -24.96 -10.99 -20.28
C PRO A 5 -23.52 -10.48 -20.29
N ALA A 6 -23.36 -9.17 -20.07
CA ALA A 6 -22.10 -8.61 -19.63
C ALA A 6 -21.67 -9.44 -18.43
N GLU A 7 -20.54 -10.11 -18.55
CA GLU A 7 -19.94 -10.81 -17.42
C GLU A 7 -19.77 -9.78 -16.32
N ASP A 8 -20.43 -10.07 -15.22
CA ASP A 8 -20.40 -9.36 -13.97
C ASP A 8 -18.95 -9.39 -13.45
N ASP A 9 -18.12 -8.48 -13.95
CA ASP A 9 -16.80 -8.09 -13.41
C ASP A 9 -16.98 -7.36 -12.06
N SER A 10 -17.98 -7.78 -11.28
CA SER A 10 -18.16 -7.43 -9.88
C SER A 10 -17.01 -8.08 -9.10
N HIS A 11 -15.91 -7.35 -9.05
CA HIS A 11 -15.15 -7.14 -7.83
C HIS A 11 -15.07 -8.38 -6.95
N THR A 12 -14.05 -9.22 -7.16
CA THR A 12 -13.30 -9.62 -5.96
C THR A 12 -12.96 -8.29 -5.29
N LEU A 13 -13.62 -7.97 -4.17
CA LEU A 13 -13.27 -6.81 -3.37
C LEU A 13 -11.81 -7.03 -3.01
N ARG A 14 -10.93 -6.42 -3.80
CA ARG A 14 -9.50 -6.53 -3.59
C ARG A 14 -9.26 -5.77 -2.32
N GLU A 15 -9.03 -6.47 -1.23
CA GLU A 15 -8.72 -5.83 0.04
C GLU A 15 -7.57 -4.85 -0.17
N TYR A 16 -7.73 -3.64 0.36
CA TYR A 16 -6.75 -2.57 0.23
C TYR A 16 -6.62 -1.78 1.52
N TYR A 17 -5.53 -1.02 1.63
CA TYR A 17 -5.36 0.00 2.65
C TYR A 17 -5.60 1.38 2.04
N LYS A 18 -6.52 2.14 2.64
CA LYS A 18 -6.69 3.57 2.36
C LYS A 18 -5.86 4.36 3.38
N VAL A 19 -5.03 5.26 2.90
CA VAL A 19 -4.23 6.18 3.71
C VAL A 19 -4.68 7.59 3.39
N THR A 20 -5.03 8.35 4.41
CA THR A 20 -5.53 9.73 4.29
C THR A 20 -4.93 10.60 5.39
N PRO A 21 -4.58 11.87 5.10
CA PRO A 21 -4.32 12.85 6.15
C PRO A 21 -5.53 12.95 7.09
N SER A 22 -5.29 13.11 8.40
CA SER A 22 -6.38 13.30 9.38
C SER A 22 -7.02 14.68 9.31
N THR A 23 -6.52 15.59 8.45
CA THR A 23 -7.06 16.93 8.22
C THR A 23 -7.81 17.00 6.89
N ASP A 24 -8.91 17.74 6.85
CA ASP A 24 -9.75 17.93 5.66
C ASP A 24 -9.11 18.80 4.55
N SER A 25 -7.84 19.22 4.71
CA SER A 25 -7.12 20.03 3.73
C SER A 25 -5.71 19.50 3.51
N GLU A 26 -5.29 19.38 2.25
CA GLU A 26 -3.93 19.01 1.87
C GLU A 26 -2.94 20.15 2.18
N THR A 27 -1.88 19.86 2.95
CA THR A 27 -0.74 20.78 3.07
C THR A 27 0.48 20.27 2.31
N ASN A 28 1.41 21.16 1.93
CA ASN A 28 2.68 20.74 1.33
C ASN A 28 3.46 19.76 2.23
N ALA A 29 3.33 19.90 3.56
CA ALA A 29 3.97 18.99 4.50
C ALA A 29 3.38 17.57 4.41
N ASP A 30 2.08 17.45 4.14
CA ASP A 30 1.40 16.15 3.96
C ASP A 30 1.86 15.46 2.68
N ILE A 31 2.03 16.22 1.59
CA ILE A 31 2.56 15.72 0.31
C ILE A 31 4.00 15.21 0.51
N ASP A 32 4.85 16.01 1.15
CA ASP A 32 6.24 15.63 1.42
C ASP A 32 6.32 14.37 2.31
N ALA A 33 5.42 14.26 3.30
CA ALA A 33 5.29 13.07 4.14
C ALA A 33 4.88 11.84 3.31
N HIS A 34 3.86 11.95 2.46
CA HIS A 34 3.43 10.88 1.54
C HIS A 34 4.58 10.38 0.66
N LEU A 35 5.32 11.29 0.02
CA LEU A 35 6.45 10.94 -0.85
C LEU A 35 7.60 10.27 -0.10
N THR A 36 7.88 10.76 1.11
CA THR A 36 8.91 10.19 2.00
C THR A 36 8.51 8.79 2.44
N SER A 37 7.29 8.60 2.94
CA SER A 37 6.76 7.31 3.37
C SER A 37 6.71 6.30 2.21
N LEU A 38 6.33 6.70 0.99
CA LEU A 38 6.41 5.83 -0.20
C LEU A 38 7.83 5.35 -0.48
N THR A 39 8.80 6.26 -0.38
CA THR A 39 10.21 5.95 -0.60
C THR A 39 10.73 4.98 0.46
N ASP A 40 10.35 5.19 1.72
CA ASP A 40 10.76 4.35 2.83
C ASP A 40 10.04 3.01 2.86
N LEU A 41 8.77 2.94 2.45
CA LEU A 41 8.03 1.68 2.22
C LEU A 41 8.82 0.77 1.28
N ARG A 42 9.23 1.32 0.13
CA ARG A 42 9.99 0.59 -0.88
C ARG A 42 11.31 0.07 -0.32
N LYS A 43 12.07 0.91 0.38
CA LYS A 43 13.35 0.50 1.00
C LYS A 43 13.12 -0.62 2.02
N SER A 44 12.18 -0.39 2.92
CA SER A 44 11.78 -1.32 3.97
C SER A 44 11.44 -2.72 3.42
N LEU A 45 10.57 -2.78 2.40
CA LEU A 45 10.17 -4.05 1.79
C LEU A 45 11.33 -4.73 1.04
N SER A 46 12.33 -3.95 0.60
CA SER A 46 13.54 -4.46 -0.06
C SER A 46 14.62 -4.92 0.93
N ASP A 47 14.72 -4.33 2.12
CA ASP A 47 15.71 -4.72 3.14
C ASP A 47 15.28 -5.94 3.96
N ASP A 48 13.98 -6.22 4.07
CA ASP A 48 13.46 -7.50 4.57
C ASP A 48 14.01 -8.68 3.75
N GLU A 49 14.21 -8.49 2.44
CA GLU A 49 14.89 -9.49 1.58
C GLU A 49 16.36 -9.70 1.93
N LYS A 50 17.07 -8.65 2.36
CA LYS A 50 18.50 -8.76 2.70
C LYS A 50 18.72 -9.39 4.06
N SER A 51 17.88 -9.06 5.04
CA SER A 51 17.93 -9.66 6.38
C SER A 51 17.51 -11.13 6.34
N SER A 52 16.51 -11.48 5.52
CA SER A 52 16.18 -12.88 5.23
C SER A 52 17.27 -13.56 4.39
N GLY A 53 17.85 -12.86 3.40
CA GLY A 53 18.86 -13.38 2.47
C GLY A 53 20.25 -13.68 3.06
N ILE A 54 20.60 -13.12 4.22
CA ILE A 54 21.84 -13.50 4.94
C ILE A 54 21.63 -14.83 5.69
N LEU A 55 20.40 -15.11 6.15
CA LEU A 55 20.01 -16.37 6.79
C LEU A 55 19.66 -17.48 5.77
N SER A 56 19.12 -17.14 4.59
CA SER A 56 18.79 -18.10 3.53
C SER A 56 20.04 -18.68 2.84
N LYS A 57 21.20 -18.01 2.90
CA LYS A 57 22.46 -18.55 2.38
C LYS A 57 23.00 -19.73 3.18
N ILE A 58 22.48 -19.95 4.39
CA ILE A 58 22.91 -21.03 5.29
C ILE A 58 21.95 -22.23 5.28
N THR A 59 20.72 -22.08 4.79
CA THR A 59 19.69 -23.14 4.83
C THR A 59 19.13 -23.56 3.48
N GLY A 60 19.72 -23.12 2.36
CA GLY A 60 19.31 -23.59 1.02
C GLY A 60 17.80 -23.42 0.72
N GLY A 61 17.14 -22.51 1.42
CA GLY A 61 15.68 -22.34 1.40
C GLY A 61 15.31 -21.05 0.67
N SER A 62 14.34 -21.20 -0.25
CA SER A 62 13.72 -20.20 -1.12
C SER A 62 14.01 -18.74 -0.79
N THR A 63 14.48 -18.01 -1.81
CA THR A 63 14.41 -16.55 -1.90
C THR A 63 13.04 -16.09 -1.38
N ALA A 64 13.02 -15.38 -0.26
CA ALA A 64 11.78 -14.86 0.30
C ALA A 64 11.03 -14.09 -0.79
N GLU A 65 9.79 -14.48 -1.10
CA GLU A 65 8.99 -13.81 -2.13
C GLU A 65 8.91 -12.31 -1.84
N LYS A 66 9.29 -11.49 -2.83
CA LYS A 66 9.20 -10.03 -2.71
C LYS A 66 7.76 -9.61 -2.49
N VAL A 67 7.49 -8.77 -1.49
CA VAL A 67 6.18 -8.12 -1.36
C VAL A 67 6.03 -7.15 -2.54
N GLN A 68 5.26 -7.54 -3.55
CA GLN A 68 4.85 -6.64 -4.62
C GLN A 68 3.60 -5.89 -4.16
N PHE A 69 3.67 -4.56 -4.18
CA PHE A 69 2.53 -3.71 -3.85
C PHE A 69 2.24 -2.77 -5.03
N THR A 70 0.97 -2.39 -5.15
CA THR A 70 0.49 -1.37 -6.09
C THR A 70 -0.15 -0.26 -5.27
N PHE A 71 -0.01 0.98 -5.72
CA PHE A 71 -0.72 2.10 -5.13
C PHE A 71 -1.39 2.99 -6.17
N ILE A 72 -2.45 3.67 -5.75
CA ILE A 72 -3.17 4.68 -6.53
C ILE A 72 -3.30 5.92 -5.65
N ALA A 73 -3.01 7.09 -6.23
CA ALA A 73 -3.26 8.38 -5.61
C ALA A 73 -4.50 9.02 -6.25
N THR A 74 -5.45 9.46 -5.42
CA THR A 74 -6.62 10.20 -5.88
C THR A 74 -6.84 11.43 -5.01
N SER A 75 -7.32 12.51 -5.60
CA SER A 75 -7.84 13.66 -4.84
C SER A 75 -9.17 14.09 -5.46
N ALA A 76 -10.11 14.51 -4.61
CA ALA A 76 -11.44 14.95 -5.03
C ALA A 76 -11.45 16.37 -5.59
N GLY A 77 -10.39 17.15 -5.40
CA GLY A 77 -10.31 18.54 -5.81
C GLY A 77 -8.97 19.20 -5.46
N PRO A 78 -8.69 20.40 -5.95
CA PRO A 78 -7.40 21.08 -5.76
C PRO A 78 -7.06 21.40 -4.29
N ASP A 79 -8.07 21.51 -3.43
CA ASP A 79 -7.92 21.80 -1.99
C ASP A 79 -8.27 20.59 -1.10
N GLU A 80 -8.59 19.45 -1.72
CA GLU A 80 -8.98 18.22 -1.02
C GLU A 80 -7.75 17.33 -0.80
N PRO A 81 -7.67 16.63 0.36
CA PRO A 81 -6.57 15.75 0.67
C PRO A 81 -6.42 14.64 -0.39
N VAL A 82 -5.17 14.31 -0.71
CA VAL A 82 -4.80 13.15 -1.51
C VAL A 82 -4.97 11.91 -0.65
N GLU A 83 -5.68 10.96 -1.23
CA GLU A 83 -5.91 9.66 -0.66
C GLU A 83 -5.02 8.65 -1.41
N LEU A 84 -4.27 7.85 -0.64
CA LEU A 84 -3.43 6.79 -1.19
C LEU A 84 -4.01 5.42 -0.89
N TYR A 85 -4.29 4.67 -1.95
CA TYR A 85 -4.84 3.32 -1.90
C TYR A 85 -3.75 2.32 -2.19
N TYR A 86 -3.54 1.36 -1.30
CA TYR A 86 -2.48 0.35 -1.39
C TYR A 86 -3.04 -1.07 -1.42
N THR A 87 -2.50 -1.89 -2.30
CA THR A 87 -2.76 -3.34 -2.30
C THR A 87 -1.45 -4.10 -2.50
N ALA A 88 -1.43 -5.38 -2.12
CA ALA A 88 -0.28 -6.25 -2.32
C ALA A 88 -0.73 -7.65 -2.77
N ASP A 89 0.13 -8.32 -3.52
CA ASP A 89 -0.09 -9.71 -3.93
C ASP A 89 0.13 -10.64 -2.72
N GLY A 90 -0.97 -11.14 -2.15
CA GLY A 90 -1.00 -12.11 -1.05
C GLY A 90 -0.50 -11.63 0.33
N LYS A 91 0.22 -10.49 0.41
CA LYS A 91 0.93 -10.04 1.63
C LYS A 91 0.36 -8.75 2.23
N LEU A 92 -0.96 -8.60 2.20
CA LEU A 92 -1.63 -7.37 2.64
C LEU A 92 -1.40 -7.05 4.14
N ASN A 93 -1.39 -8.04 5.03
CA ASN A 93 -1.11 -7.81 6.46
C ASN A 93 0.30 -7.26 6.71
N THR A 94 1.29 -7.76 5.98
CA THR A 94 2.68 -7.28 6.04
C THR A 94 2.75 -5.83 5.54
N LEU A 95 2.08 -5.54 4.42
CA LEU A 95 1.97 -4.18 3.90
C LEU A 95 1.34 -3.24 4.93
N GLY A 96 0.20 -3.61 5.52
CA GLY A 96 -0.49 -2.81 6.53
C GLY A 96 0.36 -2.50 7.76
N SER A 97 1.07 -3.50 8.27
CA SER A 97 2.00 -3.31 9.39
C SER A 97 3.12 -2.34 9.04
N ARG A 98 3.59 -2.37 7.79
CA ARG A 98 4.65 -1.47 7.34
C ARG A 98 4.16 -0.06 7.08
N LEU A 99 2.98 0.11 6.48
CA LEU A 99 2.33 1.42 6.32
C LEU A 99 2.21 2.12 7.69
N ARG A 100 1.72 1.42 8.70
CA ARG A 100 1.61 1.95 10.07
C ARG A 100 2.94 2.29 10.74
N SER A 101 4.05 1.74 10.25
CA SER A 101 5.38 2.01 10.80
C SER A 101 6.07 3.20 10.14
N ILE A 102 5.67 3.60 8.94
CA ILE A 102 6.36 4.62 8.12
C ILE A 102 5.53 5.89 7.95
N TYR A 103 4.22 5.80 8.12
CA TYR A 103 3.33 6.95 8.10
C TYR A 103 3.32 7.60 9.49
N PRO A 104 3.34 8.95 9.57
CA PRO A 104 3.11 9.66 10.81
C PRO A 104 1.73 9.35 11.41
N ASP A 105 1.57 9.53 12.72
CA ASP A 105 0.29 9.36 13.42
C ASP A 105 -0.81 10.37 12.98
N SER A 106 -0.44 11.41 12.22
CA SER A 106 -1.36 12.37 11.61
C SER A 106 -2.07 11.83 10.36
N PHE A 107 -1.86 10.56 10.03
CA PHE A 107 -2.50 9.87 8.91
C PHE A 107 -3.36 8.72 9.42
N ASP A 108 -4.56 8.64 8.90
CA ASP A 108 -5.46 7.53 9.11
C ASP A 108 -5.18 6.42 8.10
N ILE A 109 -5.08 5.18 8.59
CA ILE A 109 -4.78 3.99 7.79
C ILE A 109 -5.87 2.94 8.02
N GLU A 110 -6.79 2.87 7.06
CA GLU A 110 -7.95 1.97 7.09
C GLU A 110 -7.73 0.76 6.17
N ARG A 111 -8.12 -0.43 6.63
CA ARG A 111 -8.24 -1.62 5.76
C ARG A 111 -9.68 -1.70 5.25
N VAL A 112 -9.86 -1.76 3.94
CA VAL A 112 -11.16 -1.94 3.30
C VAL A 112 -11.24 -3.34 2.70
N THR A 113 -12.38 -4.01 2.86
CA THR A 113 -12.64 -5.41 2.49
C THR A 113 -13.97 -5.57 1.78
#